data_AF-A0A955YCB2-F1
#
_entry.id   AF-A0A955YCB2-F1
#
_cell.length_a   1.000
_cell.length_b   1.000
_cell.length_c   1.000
_cell.angle_alpha   90.00
_cell.angle_beta   90.00
_cell.angle_gamma   90.00
#
_symmetry.space_group_name_H-M   'P 1'
#
loop_
_entity.id
_entity.type
_entity.pdbx_description
1 polymer ?
#
loop_
_entity_poly.entity_id
_entity_poly.type
_entity_poly.pdbx_seq_one_letter_code
_entity_poly.pdbx_strand_id
1 'polypeptide(L)'
;RGKRIGLITNHSGIDRKGRATIDLLREAGGVELAALFSPEHGIRGAVEAAVDDSRDEKSGLPIYSLYKTDGRKPTAAQMRGLDALVFDIQDIGTRFYTYVSTMGLCMEAASEAGIAFYVLDRPNPIGAADCDGPVRLGARTFTAHHDIPIVHGMTAGELAKMIQAEAGLAKLDLTVIP
;
A
#
# COMPACT_ATOMS: atom_id res chain seq x y z
N ARG A 1 -1.16 -5.80 -18.01
CA ARG A 1 -0.66 -7.13 -18.46
C ARG A 1 0.80 -6.98 -18.90
N GLY A 2 1.60 -8.04 -18.84
CA GLY A 2 3.02 -8.01 -19.24
C GLY A 2 3.94 -7.20 -18.32
N LYS A 3 3.45 -6.81 -17.13
CA LYS A 3 4.20 -6.08 -16.11
C LYS A 3 4.71 -7.03 -15.04
N ARG A 4 5.94 -6.80 -14.61
CA ARG A 4 6.54 -7.39 -13.41
C ARG A 4 6.20 -6.50 -12.21
N ILE A 5 5.46 -7.03 -11.25
CA ILE A 5 4.82 -6.23 -10.21
C ILE A 5 5.30 -6.59 -8.80
N GLY A 6 5.34 -5.57 -7.95
CA GLY A 6 5.40 -5.71 -6.51
C GLY A 6 4.03 -5.53 -5.88
N LEU A 7 3.70 -6.33 -4.86
CA LEU A 7 2.42 -6.23 -4.16
C LEU A 7 2.62 -5.75 -2.72
N ILE A 8 2.02 -4.62 -2.38
CA ILE A 8 1.84 -4.12 -1.01
C ILE A 8 0.51 -4.66 -0.50
N THR A 9 0.55 -5.62 0.42
CA THR A 9 -0.64 -6.29 0.94
C THR A 9 -0.43 -6.73 2.38
N ASN A 10 -1.49 -7.17 3.03
CA ASN A 10 -1.44 -7.97 4.26
C ASN A 10 -2.55 -9.04 4.22
N HIS A 11 -2.90 -9.61 5.37
CA HIS A 11 -3.94 -10.63 5.50
C HIS A 11 -5.35 -10.16 5.07
N SER A 12 -5.60 -8.85 4.97
CA SER A 12 -6.88 -8.30 4.50
C SER A 12 -7.01 -8.27 2.98
N GLY A 13 -5.90 -8.45 2.25
CA GLY A 13 -5.85 -8.55 0.79
C GLY A 13 -6.45 -9.87 0.30
N ILE A 14 -7.77 -10.00 0.40
CA ILE A 14 -8.54 -11.19 -0.01
C ILE A 14 -9.71 -10.81 -0.93
N ASP A 15 -10.13 -11.75 -1.79
CA ASP A 15 -11.37 -11.64 -2.55
C ASP A 15 -12.61 -12.07 -1.76
N ARG A 16 -13.79 -11.96 -2.37
CA ARG A 16 -15.08 -12.40 -1.80
C ARG A 16 -15.12 -13.88 -1.40
N LYS A 17 -14.24 -14.72 -1.96
CA LYS A 17 -14.13 -16.15 -1.65
C LYS A 17 -13.05 -16.43 -0.60
N GLY A 18 -12.42 -15.40 -0.03
CA GLY A 18 -11.36 -15.52 0.96
C GLY A 18 -10.00 -15.90 0.37
N ARG A 19 -9.82 -15.81 -0.96
CA ARG A 19 -8.53 -16.10 -1.60
C ARG A 19 -7.63 -14.89 -1.53
N ALA A 20 -6.38 -15.09 -1.12
CA ALA A 20 -5.40 -14.01 -1.01
C ALA A 20 -5.04 -13.42 -2.38
N THR A 21 -4.88 -12.09 -2.44
CA THR A 21 -4.48 -11.36 -3.64
C THR A 21 -3.12 -11.82 -4.16
N ILE A 22 -2.22 -12.26 -3.27
CA ILE A 22 -0.96 -12.92 -3.62
C ILE A 22 -1.22 -14.11 -4.57
N ASP A 23 -2.15 -14.99 -4.21
CA ASP A 23 -2.45 -16.19 -4.98
C ASP A 23 -3.17 -15.83 -6.29
N LEU A 24 -4.13 -14.90 -6.23
CA LEU A 24 -4.90 -14.45 -7.39
C LEU A 24 -4.02 -13.83 -8.47
N LEU A 25 -3.05 -12.97 -8.10
CA LEU A 25 -2.16 -12.33 -9.06
C LEU A 25 -1.18 -13.31 -9.70
N ARG A 26 -0.77 -14.36 -8.98
CA ARG A 26 0.07 -15.43 -9.53
C ARG A 26 -0.70 -16.30 -10.52
N GLU A 27 -1.96 -16.60 -10.22
CA GLU A 27 -2.82 -17.44 -11.06
C GLU A 27 -3.36 -16.71 -12.30
N ALA A 28 -3.43 -15.38 -12.27
CA ALA A 28 -4.02 -14.57 -13.34
C ALA A 28 -3.30 -14.67 -14.70
N GLY A 29 -2.04 -15.12 -14.74
CA GLY A 29 -1.26 -15.36 -15.98
C GLY A 29 -0.93 -14.12 -16.84
N GLY A 30 -1.42 -12.93 -16.45
CA GLY A 30 -1.23 -11.69 -17.19
C GLY A 30 -0.19 -10.74 -16.61
N VAL A 31 0.36 -11.05 -15.43
CA VAL A 31 1.39 -10.26 -14.72
C VAL A 31 2.38 -11.23 -14.07
N GLU A 32 3.62 -10.78 -13.84
CA GLU A 32 4.60 -11.52 -13.05
C GLU A 32 4.66 -10.91 -11.66
N LEU A 33 4.15 -11.62 -10.64
CA LEU A 33 4.32 -11.19 -9.25
C LEU A 33 5.73 -11.54 -8.77
N ALA A 34 6.56 -10.52 -8.54
CA ALA A 34 8.00 -10.70 -8.30
C ALA A 34 8.45 -10.44 -6.85
N ALA A 35 7.71 -9.59 -6.12
CA ALA A 35 8.05 -9.24 -4.75
C ALA A 35 6.79 -8.87 -3.95
N LEU A 36 6.86 -9.10 -2.63
CA LEU A 36 5.84 -8.73 -1.66
C LEU A 36 6.39 -7.67 -0.72
N PHE A 37 5.57 -6.70 -0.37
CA PHE A 37 5.90 -5.63 0.57
C PHE A 37 4.89 -5.65 1.71
N SER A 38 5.37 -5.93 2.92
CA SER A 38 4.53 -6.03 4.10
C SER A 38 4.61 -4.76 4.94
N PRO A 39 3.48 -4.23 5.44
CA PRO A 39 3.46 -3.22 6.50
C PRO A 39 3.76 -3.90 7.87
N GLU A 40 3.18 -3.38 8.96
CA GLU A 40 3.58 -3.65 10.35
C GLU A 40 3.31 -5.07 10.89
N HIS A 41 2.26 -5.78 10.43
CA HIS A 41 1.80 -7.07 11.00
C HIS A 41 2.09 -8.31 10.12
N GLY A 42 3.05 -8.20 9.20
CA GLY A 42 3.40 -9.30 8.30
C GLY A 42 2.38 -9.55 7.17
N ILE A 43 2.84 -10.27 6.14
CA ILE A 43 2.07 -10.43 4.89
C ILE A 43 0.84 -11.34 5.05
N ARG A 44 0.88 -12.33 5.97
CA ARG A 44 -0.21 -13.29 6.25
C ARG A 44 -0.84 -13.13 7.65
N GLY A 45 -0.49 -12.08 8.40
CA GLY A 45 -1.10 -11.80 9.71
C GLY A 45 -0.76 -12.79 10.84
N ALA A 46 0.22 -13.67 10.64
CA ALA A 46 0.62 -14.68 11.63
C ALA A 46 1.63 -14.15 12.67
N VAL A 47 2.02 -12.87 12.58
CA VAL A 47 3.09 -12.29 13.42
C VAL A 47 2.58 -11.00 14.06
N GLU A 48 2.51 -10.98 15.40
CA GLU A 48 2.07 -9.80 16.17
C GLU A 48 3.16 -8.70 16.30
N ALA A 49 4.33 -8.93 15.72
CA ALA A 49 5.49 -8.03 15.78
C ALA A 49 6.03 -7.66 14.39
N ALA A 50 6.80 -6.58 14.34
CA ALA A 50 7.49 -6.14 13.13
C ALA A 50 8.34 -7.27 12.53
N VAL A 51 8.00 -7.70 11.32
CA VAL A 51 8.67 -8.80 10.62
C VAL A 51 9.93 -8.27 9.92
N ASP A 52 11.00 -9.06 9.86
CA ASP A 52 12.15 -8.81 9.01
C ASP A 52 11.87 -9.20 7.55
N ASP A 53 12.77 -8.82 6.65
CA ASP A 53 12.76 -9.36 5.29
C ASP A 53 12.79 -10.89 5.33
N SER A 54 11.95 -11.53 4.53
CA SER A 54 11.72 -12.98 4.60
C SER A 54 11.27 -13.52 3.25
N ARG A 55 10.75 -14.76 3.22
CA ARG A 55 10.13 -15.36 2.04
C ARG A 55 8.76 -15.87 2.39
N ASP A 56 7.81 -15.69 1.48
CA ASP A 56 6.48 -16.26 1.62
C ASP A 56 6.56 -17.78 1.42
N GLU A 57 6.15 -18.55 2.42
CA GLU A 57 6.28 -20.01 2.41
C GLU A 57 5.54 -20.67 1.24
N LYS A 58 4.38 -20.11 0.87
CA LYS A 58 3.52 -20.68 -0.18
C LYS A 58 3.99 -20.31 -1.59
N SER A 59 4.41 -19.07 -1.81
CA SER A 59 4.81 -18.59 -3.14
C SER A 59 6.30 -18.62 -3.41
N GLY A 60 7.13 -18.70 -2.36
CA GLY A 60 8.58 -18.58 -2.44
C GLY A 60 9.09 -17.16 -2.72
N LEU A 61 8.19 -16.18 -2.85
CA LEU A 61 8.54 -14.79 -3.19
C LEU A 61 9.24 -14.09 -2.03
N PRO A 62 10.19 -13.17 -2.31
CA PRO A 62 10.76 -12.32 -1.27
C PRO A 62 9.68 -11.41 -0.68
N ILE A 63 9.70 -11.28 0.65
CA ILE A 63 8.90 -10.33 1.42
C ILE A 63 9.84 -9.25 1.96
N TYR A 64 9.55 -8.00 1.66
CA TYR A 64 10.24 -6.83 2.17
C TYR A 64 9.42 -6.15 3.26
N SER A 65 10.02 -5.90 4.41
CA SER A 65 9.35 -5.23 5.53
C SER A 65 9.43 -3.72 5.41
N LEU A 66 8.29 -3.08 5.21
CA LEU A 66 8.19 -1.62 5.16
C LEU A 66 8.19 -0.98 6.55
N TYR A 67 8.08 -1.76 7.64
CA TYR A 67 8.08 -1.18 8.99
C TYR A 67 9.49 -0.95 9.53
N LYS A 68 10.43 -1.86 9.22
CA LYS A 68 11.83 -1.80 9.67
C LYS A 68 12.78 -1.13 8.67
N THR A 69 12.35 -0.93 7.43
CA THR A 69 13.14 -0.17 6.45
C THR A 69 13.30 1.28 6.92
N ASP A 70 14.50 1.84 6.79
CA ASP A 70 14.75 3.25 7.10
C ASP A 70 13.79 4.15 6.29
N GLY A 71 13.07 5.03 6.98
CA GLY A 71 12.02 5.86 6.38
C GLY A 71 10.71 5.14 6.01
N ARG A 72 10.56 3.83 6.28
CA ARG A 72 9.33 3.04 6.05
C ARG A 72 8.82 3.02 4.60
N LYS A 73 9.78 3.14 3.68
CA LYS A 73 9.59 3.30 2.23
C LYS A 73 10.35 2.21 1.48
N PRO A 74 9.82 1.61 0.39
CA PRO A 74 10.58 0.67 -0.41
C PRO A 74 11.88 1.30 -0.94
N THR A 75 13.00 0.59 -0.83
CA THR A 75 14.28 1.05 -1.40
C THR A 75 14.34 0.80 -2.91
N ALA A 76 15.15 1.58 -3.63
CA ALA A 76 15.40 1.36 -5.06
C ALA A 76 15.94 -0.06 -5.35
N ALA A 77 16.71 -0.64 -4.42
CA ALA A 77 17.21 -1.99 -4.55
C ALA A 77 16.11 -3.06 -4.48
N GLN A 78 15.11 -2.87 -3.61
CA GLN A 78 13.94 -3.75 -3.46
C GLN A 78 12.96 -3.61 -4.64
N MET A 79 12.88 -2.44 -5.26
CA MET A 79 12.02 -2.18 -6.42
C MET A 79 12.68 -2.46 -7.78
N ARG A 80 13.94 -2.91 -7.80
CA ARG A 80 14.70 -3.06 -9.04
C ARG A 80 14.07 -4.07 -9.99
N GLY A 81 13.81 -3.61 -11.20
CA GLY A 81 13.20 -4.42 -12.27
C GLY A 81 11.71 -4.69 -12.06
N LEU A 82 11.04 -3.94 -11.19
CA LEU A 82 9.58 -3.87 -11.18
C LEU A 82 9.11 -2.81 -12.17
N ASP A 83 7.98 -3.05 -12.82
CA ASP A 83 7.29 -2.10 -13.70
C ASP A 83 6.14 -1.39 -12.99
N ALA A 84 5.67 -1.96 -11.87
CA ALA A 84 4.62 -1.36 -11.06
C ALA A 84 4.59 -1.87 -9.61
N LEU A 85 4.01 -1.05 -8.74
CA LEU A 85 3.53 -1.45 -7.42
C LEU A 85 2.00 -1.55 -7.43
N VAL A 86 1.46 -2.51 -6.69
CA VAL A 86 0.03 -2.70 -6.47
C VAL A 86 -0.25 -2.64 -4.98
N PHE A 87 -1.17 -1.77 -4.56
CA PHE A 87 -1.63 -1.65 -3.18
C PHE A 87 -3.00 -2.32 -3.02
N ASP A 88 -3.09 -3.25 -2.07
CA ASP A 88 -4.34 -3.95 -1.73
C ASP A 88 -4.41 -4.25 -0.23
N ILE A 89 -4.88 -3.29 0.56
CA ILE A 89 -5.01 -3.40 2.01
C ILE A 89 -6.30 -2.74 2.46
N GLN A 90 -7.05 -3.40 3.35
CA GLN A 90 -8.20 -2.82 4.02
C GLN A 90 -7.73 -1.83 5.10
N ASP A 91 -8.07 -0.56 4.90
CA ASP A 91 -7.90 0.50 5.90
C ASP A 91 -9.13 0.64 6.81
N ILE A 92 -9.07 1.48 7.85
CA ILE A 92 -10.19 1.72 8.79
C ILE A 92 -10.83 3.11 8.69
N GLY A 93 -10.35 3.99 7.81
CA GLY A 93 -10.89 5.33 7.61
C GLY A 93 -10.37 6.39 8.56
N THR A 94 -9.25 6.11 9.27
CA THR A 94 -8.68 7.03 10.24
C THR A 94 -7.20 7.32 9.97
N ARG A 95 -6.79 8.58 10.20
CA ARG A 95 -5.43 9.06 9.88
C ARG A 95 -4.32 8.30 10.61
N PHE A 96 -4.57 7.86 11.83
CA PHE A 96 -3.56 7.22 12.67
C PHE A 96 -3.36 5.74 12.37
N TYR A 97 -4.19 5.16 11.51
CA TYR A 97 -3.98 3.83 10.97
C TYR A 97 -2.97 3.89 9.83
N THR A 98 -1.86 3.18 9.96
CA THR A 98 -0.64 3.55 9.24
C THR A 98 -0.56 3.05 7.80
N TYR A 99 -1.55 2.28 7.33
CA TYR A 99 -1.56 1.73 5.98
C TYR A 99 -1.68 2.81 4.91
N VAL A 100 -2.41 3.90 5.18
CA VAL A 100 -2.44 5.06 4.28
C VAL A 100 -1.11 5.82 4.24
N SER A 101 -0.36 5.82 5.34
CA SER A 101 1.01 6.37 5.36
C SER A 101 1.96 5.49 4.54
N THR A 102 1.86 4.17 4.68
CA THR A 102 2.60 3.21 3.85
C THR A 102 2.27 3.39 2.37
N MET A 103 0.99 3.55 2.00
CA MET A 103 0.56 3.80 0.63
C MET A 103 1.23 5.07 0.07
N GLY A 104 1.17 6.18 0.81
CA GLY A 104 1.80 7.45 0.41
C GLY A 104 3.31 7.32 0.17
N LEU A 105 4.03 6.71 1.10
CA LEU A 105 5.47 6.49 0.95
C LEU A 105 5.80 5.58 -0.24
N CYS A 106 4.99 4.54 -0.50
CA CYS A 106 5.18 3.69 -1.68
C CYS A 106 4.84 4.42 -2.99
N MET A 107 3.87 5.34 -2.98
CA MET A 107 3.56 6.20 -4.13
C MET A 107 4.74 7.14 -4.44
N GLU A 108 5.34 7.75 -3.42
CA GLU A 108 6.56 8.55 -3.61
C GLU A 108 7.69 7.71 -4.20
N ALA A 109 7.91 6.49 -3.67
CA ALA A 109 8.96 5.58 -4.14
C ALA A 109 8.74 5.17 -5.60
N ALA A 110 7.49 4.87 -5.97
CA ALA A 110 7.12 4.55 -7.34
C ALA A 110 7.34 5.75 -8.28
N SER A 111 7.00 6.96 -7.83
CA SER A 111 7.22 8.19 -8.60
C SER A 111 8.70 8.47 -8.82
N GLU A 112 9.56 8.22 -7.83
CA GLU A 112 11.01 8.38 -7.92
C GLU A 112 11.64 7.34 -8.86
N ALA A 113 11.14 6.10 -8.81
CA ALA A 113 11.60 5.01 -9.66
C ALA A 113 11.04 5.05 -11.10
N GLY A 114 10.05 5.90 -11.36
CA GLY A 114 9.39 5.99 -12.67
C GLY A 114 8.55 4.76 -13.02
N ILE A 115 8.00 4.09 -12.01
CA ILE A 115 7.15 2.89 -12.18
C ILE A 115 5.70 3.21 -11.86
N ALA A 116 4.77 2.43 -12.42
CA ALA A 116 3.33 2.66 -12.21
C ALA A 116 2.89 2.27 -10.79
N PHE A 117 1.79 2.87 -10.34
CA PHE A 117 1.16 2.54 -9.05
C PHE A 117 -0.31 2.22 -9.24
N TYR A 118 -0.74 1.05 -8.76
CA TYR A 118 -2.12 0.60 -8.83
C TYR A 118 -2.70 0.52 -7.42
N VAL A 119 -3.90 1.05 -7.22
CA VAL A 119 -4.68 0.85 -6.00
C VAL A 119 -5.86 -0.04 -6.33
N LEU A 120 -5.93 -1.22 -5.71
CA LEU A 120 -7.15 -2.01 -5.68
C LEU A 120 -8.02 -1.44 -4.57
N ASP A 121 -9.01 -0.64 -4.95
CA ASP A 121 -9.73 0.17 -3.98
C ASP A 121 -10.55 -0.72 -3.03
N ARG A 122 -10.70 -0.25 -1.80
CA ARG A 122 -11.47 -0.96 -0.76
C ARG A 122 -12.42 0.01 -0.06
N PRO A 123 -13.59 -0.47 0.38
CA PRO A 123 -14.53 0.35 1.13
C PRO A 123 -13.85 0.92 2.38
N ASN A 124 -14.13 2.19 2.68
CA ASN A 124 -13.87 2.72 4.01
C ASN A 124 -14.93 2.16 4.97
N PRO A 125 -14.56 1.41 6.02
CA PRO A 125 -15.53 0.70 6.86
C PRO A 125 -16.39 1.64 7.72
N ILE A 126 -16.02 2.92 7.85
CA ILE A 126 -16.85 3.96 8.48
C ILE A 126 -17.58 4.84 7.45
N GLY A 127 -17.69 4.37 6.21
CA GLY A 127 -18.65 4.87 5.22
C GLY A 127 -18.12 5.83 4.17
N ALA A 128 -16.89 6.36 4.30
CA ALA A 128 -16.33 7.36 3.38
C ALA A 128 -17.28 8.55 3.10
N ALA A 129 -18.03 8.98 4.11
CA ALA A 129 -19.02 10.05 3.98
C ALA A 129 -18.78 11.20 4.97
N ASP A 130 -18.35 10.85 6.18
CA ASP A 130 -18.09 11.83 7.23
C ASP A 130 -16.62 12.24 7.27
N CYS A 131 -16.38 13.51 7.55
CA CYS A 131 -15.06 14.06 7.87
C CYS A 131 -15.13 14.67 9.27
N ASP A 132 -14.27 14.22 10.19
CA ASP A 132 -14.31 14.64 11.59
C ASP A 132 -12.92 14.72 12.25
N GLY A 133 -12.81 15.57 13.27
CA GLY A 133 -11.60 15.84 14.03
C GLY A 133 -10.62 16.80 13.32
N PRO A 134 -9.60 17.27 14.05
CA PRO A 134 -8.66 18.26 13.53
C PRO A 134 -7.77 17.68 12.43
N VAL A 135 -7.54 18.49 11.40
CA VAL A 135 -6.42 18.30 10.47
C VAL A 135 -5.11 18.29 11.26
N ARG A 136 -4.13 17.52 10.79
CA ARG A 136 -2.83 17.38 11.44
C ARG A 136 -2.17 18.75 11.62
N LEU A 137 -1.67 19.00 12.83
CA LEU A 137 -0.87 20.17 13.17
C LEU A 137 0.58 19.74 13.47
N GLY A 138 1.57 20.55 13.12
CA GLY A 138 2.98 20.33 13.49
C GLY A 138 3.81 19.60 12.43
N ALA A 139 4.71 18.70 12.87
CA ALA A 139 5.57 17.89 11.99
C ALA A 139 4.88 16.60 11.52
N ARG A 140 5.22 16.10 10.32
CA ARG A 140 4.71 14.82 9.81
C ARG A 140 5.30 13.67 10.60
N THR A 141 4.46 12.72 11.00
CA THR A 141 4.87 11.46 11.63
C THR A 141 4.27 10.30 10.85
N PHE A 142 4.70 9.07 11.10
CA PHE A 142 4.11 7.92 10.39
C PHE A 142 2.64 7.67 10.75
N THR A 143 2.21 8.02 11.95
CA THR A 143 0.80 7.97 12.39
C THR A 143 0.01 9.24 12.03
N ALA A 144 0.64 10.19 11.35
CA ALA A 144 0.01 11.40 10.83
C ALA A 144 0.83 11.91 9.65
N HIS A 145 0.91 11.11 8.59
CA HIS A 145 1.78 11.39 7.46
C HIS A 145 1.17 12.43 6.51
N HIS A 146 -0.15 12.40 6.37
CA HIS A 146 -0.93 13.24 5.46
C HIS A 146 -1.63 14.37 6.21
N ASP A 147 -1.86 15.47 5.51
CA ASP A 147 -2.56 16.67 6.00
C ASP A 147 -4.09 16.48 5.92
N ILE A 148 -4.58 15.44 6.60
CA ILE A 148 -6.00 15.04 6.63
C ILE A 148 -6.57 15.11 8.06
N PRO A 149 -7.90 15.24 8.24
CA PRO A 149 -8.56 15.13 9.55
C PRO A 149 -8.41 13.72 10.15
N ILE A 150 -8.89 13.53 11.39
CA ILE A 150 -8.78 12.23 12.07
C ILE A 150 -9.60 11.17 11.32
N VAL A 151 -10.85 11.50 11.00
CA VAL A 151 -11.73 10.73 10.12
C VAL A 151 -11.73 11.45 8.78
N HIS A 152 -11.21 10.80 7.74
CA HIS A 152 -10.89 11.45 6.47
C HIS A 152 -11.94 11.28 5.37
N GLY A 153 -12.99 10.48 5.58
CA GLY A 153 -14.13 10.42 4.67
C GLY A 153 -13.83 9.94 3.24
N MET A 154 -12.76 9.15 3.04
CA MET A 154 -12.33 8.72 1.70
C MET A 154 -12.00 7.23 1.68
N THR A 155 -12.16 6.58 0.52
CA THR A 155 -11.55 5.27 0.25
C THR A 155 -10.02 5.39 0.12
N ALA A 156 -9.32 4.26 0.06
CA ALA A 156 -7.88 4.26 -0.20
C ALA A 156 -7.56 4.83 -1.60
N GLY A 157 -8.37 4.52 -2.60
CA GLY A 157 -8.22 5.03 -3.97
C GLY A 157 -8.45 6.53 -4.08
N GLU A 158 -9.47 7.06 -3.41
CA GLU A 158 -9.70 8.51 -3.32
C GLU A 158 -8.56 9.23 -2.61
N LEU A 159 -8.10 8.68 -1.48
CA LEU A 159 -6.96 9.21 -0.75
C LEU A 159 -5.68 9.16 -1.58
N ALA A 160 -5.45 8.12 -2.38
CA ALA A 160 -4.30 8.04 -3.28
C ALA A 160 -4.32 9.16 -4.34
N LYS A 161 -5.48 9.49 -4.89
CA LYS A 161 -5.63 10.63 -5.82
C LYS A 161 -5.36 11.95 -5.13
N MET A 162 -5.86 12.14 -3.90
CA MET A 162 -5.57 13.33 -3.10
C MET A 162 -4.05 13.44 -2.83
N ILE A 163 -3.41 12.36 -2.39
CA ILE A 163 -1.96 12.32 -2.14
C ILE A 163 -1.20 12.67 -3.41
N GLN A 164 -1.60 12.14 -4.57
CA GLN A 164 -0.94 12.44 -5.84
C GLN A 164 -0.96 13.94 -6.16
N ALA A 165 -2.10 14.60 -5.94
CA ALA A 165 -2.28 16.03 -6.18
C ALA A 165 -1.50 16.89 -5.18
N GLU A 166 -1.62 16.60 -3.88
CA GLU A 166 -1.11 17.47 -2.81
C GLU A 166 0.37 17.23 -2.48
N ALA A 167 0.90 16.02 -2.71
CA ALA A 167 2.31 15.71 -2.47
C ALA A 167 3.21 15.97 -3.69
N GLY A 168 2.68 16.58 -4.76
CA GLY A 168 3.46 16.91 -5.95
C GLY A 168 3.88 15.70 -6.79
N LEU A 169 3.14 14.58 -6.72
CA LEU A 169 3.42 13.35 -7.46
C LEU A 169 2.79 13.34 -8.86
N ALA A 170 2.76 14.48 -9.53
CA ALA A 170 2.08 14.66 -10.82
C ALA A 170 2.64 13.76 -11.95
N LYS A 171 3.85 13.21 -11.77
CA LYS A 171 4.50 12.29 -12.72
C LYS A 171 4.19 10.81 -12.45
N LEU A 172 3.57 10.49 -11.31
CA LEU A 172 3.21 9.12 -10.98
C LEU A 172 2.12 8.62 -11.93
N ASP A 173 2.37 7.50 -12.61
CA ASP A 173 1.31 6.77 -13.34
C ASP A 173 0.43 6.02 -12.35
N LEU A 174 -0.54 6.74 -11.76
CA LEU A 174 -1.50 6.22 -10.79
C LEU A 174 -2.76 5.70 -11.49
N THR A 175 -3.12 4.46 -11.21
CA THR A 175 -4.42 3.87 -11.61
C THR A 175 -5.16 3.35 -10.38
N VAL A 176 -6.39 3.81 -10.17
CA VAL A 176 -7.29 3.26 -9.15
C VAL A 176 -8.27 2.30 -9.83
N ILE A 177 -8.43 1.10 -9.27
CA ILE A 177 -9.42 0.10 -9.65
C ILE A 177 -10.55 0.15 -8.62
N PRO A 178 -11.69 0.80 -8.92
CA PRO A 178 -12.81 0.95 -7.98
C PRO A 178 -13.55 -0.36 -7.70
#